data_AF-A0A0N4VQ31-F1
#
_entry.id   AF-A0A0N4VQ31-F1
#
_cell.length_a   1.000
_cell.length_b   1.000
_cell.length_c   1.000
_cell.angle_alpha   90.00
_cell.angle_beta   90.00
_cell.angle_gamma   90.00
#
_symmetry.space_group_name_H-M   'P 1'
#
loop_
_entity.id
_entity.type
_entity.pdbx_description
1 polymer ?
#
loop_
_entity_poly.entity_id
_entity_poly.type
_entity_poly.pdbx_seq_one_letter_code
_entity_poly.pdbx_strand_id
1 'polypeptide(L)'
;MVKKSATYTTAVILIFLGYLNQNCSCLKCYSCTYSLITESLKIEDYFCANETLVIIDSDRTVRPCAPWEEYCVTTVDTSLDAFSSVTRGCAQSCTNSCDLDGYGLDIAHCNDCCQTDLCNSNYSVQYYVKLMEGRHTSWIQPVSGEREFNQENGIRFPY
;
A
#
# COMPACT_ATOMS: atom_id res chain seq x y z
N MET A 1 39.61 39.53 -34.06
CA MET A 1 39.02 38.30 -34.62
C MET A 1 39.85 37.14 -34.06
N VAL A 2 39.42 36.11 -33.34
CA VAL A 2 38.14 35.52 -32.92
C VAL A 2 38.45 34.80 -31.58
N LYS A 3 38.00 35.30 -30.42
CA LYS A 3 38.15 34.62 -29.11
C LYS A 3 36.81 34.22 -28.49
N LYS A 4 35.68 34.43 -29.19
CA LYS A 4 34.33 34.18 -28.68
C LYS A 4 33.82 32.74 -28.84
N SER A 5 34.46 31.91 -29.67
CA SER A 5 33.90 30.58 -30.02
C SER A 5 33.96 29.56 -28.87
N ALA A 6 35.06 29.52 -28.10
CA ALA A 6 35.29 28.50 -27.07
C ALA A 6 34.43 28.65 -25.81
N THR A 7 33.96 29.85 -25.51
CA THR A 7 33.16 30.15 -24.31
C THR A 7 31.70 29.72 -24.48
N TYR A 8 31.17 29.78 -25.71
CA TYR A 8 29.81 29.30 -26.00
C TYR A 8 29.74 27.77 -26.00
N THR A 9 30.77 27.08 -26.48
CA THR A 9 30.79 25.61 -26.52
C THR A 9 30.84 25.00 -25.12
N THR A 10 31.62 25.59 -24.21
CA THR A 10 31.71 25.14 -22.80
C THR A 10 30.42 25.41 -22.02
N ALA A 11 29.75 26.55 -22.24
CA ALA A 11 28.46 26.84 -21.64
C ALA A 11 27.36 25.88 -22.10
N VAL A 12 27.31 25.52 -23.39
CA VAL A 12 26.33 24.57 -23.94
C VAL A 12 26.54 23.16 -23.39
N ILE A 13 27.80 22.72 -23.23
CA ILE A 13 28.13 21.42 -22.64
C ILE A 13 27.71 21.35 -21.16
N LEU A 14 27.92 22.42 -20.38
CA LEU A 14 27.49 22.48 -18.98
C LEU A 14 25.96 22.49 -18.83
N ILE A 15 25.24 23.16 -19.75
CA ILE A 15 23.78 23.13 -19.78
C ILE A 15 23.28 21.72 -20.14
N PHE A 16 23.88 21.06 -21.14
CA PHE A 16 23.55 19.67 -21.48
C PHE A 16 23.84 18.67 -20.34
N LEU A 17 24.96 18.83 -19.63
CA LEU A 17 25.29 18.03 -18.44
C LEU A 17 24.34 18.30 -17.27
N GLY A 18 23.82 19.54 -17.15
CA GLY A 18 22.78 19.90 -16.18
C GLY A 18 21.42 19.27 -16.50
N TYR A 19 21.05 19.17 -17.78
CA TYR A 19 19.81 18.49 -18.21
C TYR A 19 19.88 16.96 -18.04
N LEU A 20 21.07 16.36 -18.18
CA LEU A 20 21.27 14.93 -17.91
C LEU A 20 21.28 14.58 -16.41
N ASN A 21 21.33 15.59 -15.52
CA ASN A 21 21.19 15.46 -14.08
C ASN A 21 19.82 15.91 -13.58
N GLN A 22 18.75 15.64 -14.33
CA GLN A 22 17.46 15.44 -13.68
C GLN A 22 17.57 14.14 -12.87
N ASN A 23 18.05 14.27 -11.63
CA ASN A 23 17.75 13.30 -10.59
C ASN A 23 16.23 13.17 -10.56
N CYS A 24 15.72 12.12 -11.21
CA CYS A 24 14.36 11.69 -10.98
C CYS A 24 14.32 11.32 -9.51
N SER A 25 13.80 12.21 -8.66
CA SER A 25 13.55 11.93 -7.25
C SER A 25 12.35 11.00 -7.18
N CYS A 26 12.55 9.76 -7.61
CA CYS A 26 11.53 8.73 -7.53
C CYS A 26 11.23 8.49 -6.05
N LEU A 27 9.94 8.54 -5.70
CA LEU A 27 9.44 8.13 -4.39
C LEU A 27 10.04 6.77 -4.03
N LYS A 28 10.47 6.60 -2.79
CA LYS A 28 10.91 5.30 -2.27
C LYS A 28 9.90 4.77 -1.29
N CYS A 29 9.48 3.53 -1.44
CA CYS A 29 8.56 2.89 -0.51
C CYS A 29 9.18 1.62 0.03
N TYR A 30 8.71 1.19 1.19
CA TYR A 30 8.90 -0.19 1.57
C TYR A 30 8.04 -1.08 0.68
N SER A 31 8.58 -2.25 0.30
CA SER A 31 7.91 -3.24 -0.53
C SER A 31 8.15 -4.63 0.02
N CYS A 32 7.05 -5.34 0.24
CA CYS A 32 7.03 -6.71 0.77
C CYS A 32 5.64 -7.31 0.57
N THR A 33 5.56 -8.63 0.73
CA THR A 33 4.31 -9.37 0.82
C THR A 33 4.44 -10.45 1.88
N TYR A 34 3.52 -10.47 2.85
CA TYR A 34 3.38 -11.53 3.84
C TYR A 34 1.96 -12.08 3.79
N SER A 35 1.82 -13.41 3.75
CA SER A 35 0.51 -14.08 3.72
C SER A 35 0.57 -15.39 4.51
N LEU A 36 -0.50 -15.69 5.26
CA LEU A 36 -0.66 -16.94 5.99
C LEU A 36 -1.24 -18.08 5.12
N ILE A 37 -1.77 -17.76 3.94
CA ILE A 37 -2.52 -18.73 3.10
C ILE A 37 -1.59 -19.48 2.14
N THR A 38 -0.45 -18.90 1.79
CA THR A 38 0.53 -19.50 0.87
C THR A 38 1.77 -19.98 1.63
N GLU A 39 1.79 -21.27 1.96
CA GLU A 39 3.01 -22.00 2.36
C GLU A 39 3.99 -22.21 1.19
N SER A 40 3.57 -21.86 -0.03
CA SER A 40 4.31 -22.14 -1.25
C SER A 40 5.37 -21.07 -1.55
N LEU A 41 6.63 -21.48 -1.34
CA LEU A 41 7.87 -20.95 -1.92
C LEU A 41 8.45 -19.69 -1.26
N LYS A 42 9.18 -19.85 -0.15
CA LYS A 42 10.42 -19.11 0.20
C LYS A 42 10.47 -17.61 -0.15
N ILE A 43 9.39 -16.86 0.03
CA ILE A 43 9.48 -15.40 0.10
C ILE A 43 9.48 -15.09 1.58
N GLU A 44 10.67 -15.14 2.19
CA GLU A 44 10.91 -14.74 3.58
C GLU A 44 10.82 -13.19 3.71
N ASP A 45 9.73 -12.57 3.24
CA ASP A 45 9.47 -11.14 3.44
C ASP A 45 8.75 -10.91 4.77
N TYR A 46 9.42 -11.38 5.83
CA TYR A 46 9.04 -11.13 7.22
C TYR A 46 8.87 -9.63 7.52
N PHE A 47 9.43 -8.74 6.69
CA PHE A 47 9.21 -7.30 6.80
C PHE A 47 7.73 -6.90 6.77
N CYS A 48 6.88 -7.60 6.01
CA CYS A 48 5.44 -7.33 5.97
C CYS A 48 4.67 -7.92 7.16
N ALA A 49 5.32 -8.68 8.04
CA ALA A 49 4.68 -9.20 9.23
C ALA A 49 4.45 -8.09 10.27
N ASN A 50 4.26 -8.48 11.54
CA ASN A 50 4.13 -7.54 12.65
C ASN A 50 5.45 -7.35 13.39
N GLU A 51 5.48 -6.46 14.39
CA GLU A 51 6.65 -6.17 15.21
C GLU A 51 7.30 -7.38 15.90
N THR A 52 6.58 -8.49 16.07
CA THR A 52 7.10 -9.73 16.68
C THR A 52 7.81 -10.63 15.67
N LEU A 53 7.46 -10.51 14.39
CA LEU A 53 7.96 -11.34 13.30
C LEU A 53 8.78 -10.56 12.28
N VAL A 54 8.84 -9.23 12.38
CA VAL A 54 9.49 -8.35 11.40
C VAL A 54 11.01 -8.53 11.39
N ILE A 55 11.57 -8.76 10.21
CA ILE A 55 13.02 -8.73 9.96
C ILE A 55 13.28 -7.61 8.95
N ILE A 56 13.89 -6.52 9.41
CA ILE A 56 14.16 -5.35 8.57
C ILE A 56 15.57 -5.46 8.00
N ASP A 57 15.68 -5.82 6.72
CA ASP A 57 16.87 -5.59 5.91
C ASP A 57 16.55 -4.45 4.94
N SER A 58 17.01 -3.23 5.25
CA SER A 58 16.66 -2.01 4.50
C SER A 58 17.01 -2.11 3.02
N ASP A 59 18.09 -2.81 2.69
CA ASP A 59 18.58 -2.95 1.31
C ASP A 59 17.71 -3.91 0.49
N ARG A 60 16.94 -4.78 1.16
CA ARG A 60 16.01 -5.73 0.52
C ARG A 60 14.58 -5.22 0.48
N THR A 61 14.20 -4.37 1.43
CA THR A 61 12.82 -3.95 1.69
C THR A 61 12.48 -2.59 1.09
N VAL A 62 13.46 -1.75 0.76
CA VAL A 62 13.23 -0.46 0.11
C VAL A 62 13.29 -0.59 -1.41
N ARG A 63 12.27 -0.08 -2.11
CA ARG A 63 12.20 -0.04 -3.58
C ARG A 63 11.96 1.39 -4.08
N PRO A 64 12.68 1.84 -5.12
CA PRO A 64 12.31 3.04 -5.84
C PRO A 64 11.03 2.78 -6.65
N CYS A 65 10.09 3.70 -6.60
CA CYS A 65 8.86 3.66 -7.37
C CYS A 65 9.09 4.14 -8.80
N ALA A 66 8.20 3.73 -9.71
CA ALA A 66 8.17 4.29 -11.05
C ALA A 66 7.77 5.78 -11.00
N PRO A 67 8.15 6.61 -12.01
CA PRO A 67 7.85 8.04 -12.01
C PRO A 67 6.35 8.41 -11.96
N TRP A 68 5.46 7.47 -12.32
CA TRP A 68 4.00 7.64 -12.27
C TRP A 68 3.37 7.03 -11.01
N GLU A 69 4.15 6.39 -10.15
CA GLU A 69 3.70 5.84 -8.87
C GLU A 69 3.90 6.89 -7.77
N GLU A 70 2.85 7.66 -7.52
CA GLU A 70 2.90 8.82 -6.61
C GLU A 70 2.62 8.47 -5.14
N TYR A 71 2.33 7.20 -4.83
CA TYR A 71 1.93 6.76 -3.50
C TYR A 71 2.74 5.55 -3.03
N CYS A 72 3.09 5.53 -1.75
CA CYS A 72 3.32 4.30 -1.01
C CYS A 72 1.99 3.80 -0.46
N VAL A 73 1.79 2.48 -0.52
CA VAL A 73 0.60 1.81 0.00
C VAL A 73 0.99 0.73 1.00
N THR A 74 0.17 0.58 2.04
CA THR A 74 0.08 -0.63 2.86
C THR A 74 -1.33 -1.19 2.70
N THR A 75 -1.46 -2.45 2.31
CA THR A 75 -2.74 -3.15 2.26
C THR A 75 -2.73 -4.24 3.32
N VAL A 76 -3.74 -4.23 4.18
CA VAL A 76 -3.98 -5.26 5.20
C VAL A 76 -5.25 -6.00 4.83
N ASP A 77 -5.11 -7.31 4.66
CA ASP A 77 -6.22 -8.21 4.40
C ASP A 77 -6.57 -8.99 5.67
N THR A 78 -7.87 -9.11 5.92
CA THR A 78 -8.38 -10.03 6.96
C THR A 78 -9.46 -10.93 6.39
N SER A 79 -9.63 -12.08 7.01
CA SER A 79 -10.75 -12.99 6.79
C SER A 79 -11.27 -13.44 8.15
N LEU A 80 -12.56 -13.23 8.43
CA LEU A 80 -13.20 -13.58 9.71
C LEU A 80 -12.45 -13.01 10.92
N ASP A 81 -12.12 -11.71 10.85
CA ASP A 81 -11.37 -10.97 11.89
C ASP A 81 -9.94 -11.46 12.16
N ALA A 82 -9.43 -12.39 11.34
CA ALA A 82 -8.05 -12.83 11.39
C ALA A 82 -7.24 -12.19 10.25
N PHE A 83 -6.03 -11.70 10.56
CA PHE A 83 -5.08 -11.24 9.54
C PHE A 83 -4.77 -12.38 8.56
N SER A 84 -4.98 -12.15 7.28
CA SER A 84 -4.68 -13.11 6.22
C SER A 84 -3.43 -12.72 5.44
N SER A 85 -3.24 -11.42 5.19
CA SER A 85 -2.15 -10.89 4.40
C SER A 85 -1.83 -9.43 4.74
N VAL A 86 -0.57 -9.04 4.54
CA VAL A 86 -0.12 -7.65 4.53
C VAL A 86 0.80 -7.47 3.33
N THR A 87 0.55 -6.43 2.54
CA THR A 87 1.39 -6.07 1.41
C THR A 87 1.77 -4.60 1.47
N ARG A 88 2.95 -4.28 0.94
CA ARG A 88 3.45 -2.91 0.83
C ARG A 88 4.07 -2.69 -0.53
N GLY A 89 3.95 -1.47 -1.04
CA GLY A 89 4.61 -1.12 -2.29
C GLY A 89 4.32 0.29 -2.75
N CYS A 90 4.61 0.50 -4.03
CA CYS A 90 4.30 1.71 -4.77
C CYS A 90 2.95 1.55 -5.47
N ALA A 91 2.22 2.66 -5.65
CA ALA A 91 0.95 2.69 -6.36
C ALA A 91 0.81 3.97 -7.18
N GLN A 92 0.24 3.85 -8.37
CA GLN A 92 -0.11 5.01 -9.22
C GLN A 92 -1.28 5.81 -8.63
N SER A 93 -2.28 5.11 -8.11
CA SER A 93 -3.45 5.69 -7.45
C SER A 93 -3.71 4.91 -6.18
N CYS A 94 -4.05 5.61 -5.10
CA CYS A 94 -4.33 4.99 -3.82
C CYS A 94 -5.43 5.79 -3.11
N THR A 95 -6.40 5.09 -2.51
CA THR A 95 -7.44 5.69 -1.67
C THR A 95 -7.42 4.99 -0.33
N ASN A 96 -7.48 5.77 0.75
CA ASN A 96 -7.67 5.20 2.09
C ASN A 96 -9.09 4.63 2.17
N SER A 97 -9.20 3.31 2.02
CA SER A 97 -10.45 2.57 2.05
C SER A 97 -10.27 1.29 2.85
N CYS A 98 -11.38 0.74 3.32
CA CYS A 98 -11.42 -0.54 4.01
C CYS A 98 -12.64 -1.28 3.46
N ASP A 99 -12.42 -1.82 2.27
CA ASP A 99 -13.47 -2.41 1.45
C ASP A 99 -13.74 -3.83 1.91
N LEU A 100 -15.00 -4.23 1.87
CA LEU A 100 -15.42 -5.57 2.26
C LEU A 100 -15.83 -6.36 1.02
N ASP A 101 -15.33 -7.58 0.95
CA ASP A 101 -15.74 -8.58 -0.03
C ASP A 101 -16.36 -9.78 0.70
N GLY A 102 -17.27 -10.47 0.03
CA GLY A 102 -17.91 -11.67 0.55
C GLY A 102 -19.28 -11.44 1.18
N TYR A 103 -20.27 -12.15 0.64
CA TYR A 103 -21.56 -12.29 1.28
C TYR A 103 -21.51 -13.49 2.25
N GLY A 104 -21.22 -13.23 3.52
CA GLY A 104 -21.23 -14.20 4.63
C GLY A 104 -19.84 -14.57 5.10
N LEU A 105 -18.83 -13.98 4.46
CA LEU A 105 -17.43 -14.08 4.78
C LEU A 105 -16.94 -12.66 5.01
N ASP A 106 -16.46 -12.35 6.21
CA ASP A 106 -15.91 -11.04 6.52
C ASP A 106 -14.49 -10.93 5.96
N ILE A 107 -14.37 -10.74 4.64
CA ILE A 107 -13.10 -10.44 4.00
C ILE A 107 -12.99 -8.93 3.89
N ALA A 108 -11.94 -8.36 4.48
CA ALA A 108 -11.71 -6.92 4.43
C ALA A 108 -10.35 -6.63 3.80
N HIS A 109 -10.33 -5.65 2.91
CA HIS A 109 -9.17 -5.15 2.17
C HIS A 109 -8.96 -3.68 2.51
N CYS A 110 -7.99 -3.39 3.37
CA CYS A 110 -7.83 -2.05 3.92
C CYS A 110 -6.51 -1.43 3.48
N ASN A 111 -6.60 -0.30 2.79
CA ASN A 111 -5.49 0.43 2.20
C ASN A 111 -5.18 1.68 3.02
N ASP A 112 -3.89 1.90 3.29
CA ASP A 112 -3.36 3.14 3.85
C ASP A 112 -2.29 3.70 2.91
N CYS A 113 -2.50 4.95 2.50
CA CYS A 113 -1.78 5.61 1.41
C CYS A 113 -1.01 6.82 1.93
N CYS A 114 0.21 7.01 1.44
CA CYS A 114 1.03 8.17 1.79
C CYS A 114 2.00 8.52 0.64
N GLN A 115 2.54 9.74 0.61
CA GLN A 115 3.25 10.28 -0.57
C GLN A 115 4.70 10.75 -0.29
N THR A 116 5.25 10.40 0.87
CA THR A 116 6.64 10.75 1.23
C THR A 116 7.50 9.52 1.29
N ASP A 117 8.81 9.68 1.07
CA ASP A 117 9.74 8.56 1.12
C ASP A 117 9.58 7.73 2.41
N LEU A 118 9.44 6.42 2.22
CA LEU A 118 9.40 5.40 3.26
C LEU A 118 8.27 5.59 4.29
N CYS A 119 7.20 6.29 3.92
CA CYS A 119 6.09 6.60 4.83
C CYS A 119 5.28 5.37 5.25
N ASN A 120 5.26 4.32 4.42
CA ASN A 120 4.59 3.05 4.71
C ASN A 120 5.45 2.13 5.61
N SER A 121 5.99 2.70 6.70
CA SER A 121 6.91 2.00 7.62
C SER A 121 6.23 1.32 8.80
N ASN A 122 5.00 1.72 9.16
CA ASN A 122 4.35 1.23 10.37
C ASN A 122 3.94 -0.25 10.24
N TYR A 123 4.58 -1.13 11.02
CA TYR A 123 4.31 -2.58 11.05
C TYR A 123 3.70 -3.05 12.37
N SER A 124 3.21 -2.14 13.20
CA SER A 124 2.65 -2.51 14.51
C SER A 124 1.28 -3.20 14.38
N VAL A 125 1.01 -4.20 15.22
CA VAL A 125 -0.32 -4.84 15.30
C VAL A 125 -1.39 -3.79 15.60
N GLN A 126 -1.11 -2.82 16.48
CA GLN A 126 -2.07 -1.77 16.86
C GLN A 126 -2.44 -0.90 15.66
N TYR A 127 -1.47 -0.61 14.78
CA TYR A 127 -1.75 0.09 13.53
C TYR A 127 -2.65 -0.72 12.61
N TYR A 128 -2.35 -2.01 12.42
CA TYR A 128 -3.19 -2.88 11.60
C TYR A 128 -4.61 -2.96 12.15
N VAL A 129 -4.78 -3.16 13.46
CA VAL A 129 -6.09 -3.18 14.12
C VAL A 129 -6.85 -1.87 13.88
N LYS A 130 -6.20 -0.72 14.06
CA LYS A 130 -6.82 0.59 13.82
C LYS A 130 -7.24 0.78 12.37
N LEU A 131 -6.45 0.31 11.41
CA LEU A 131 -6.82 0.35 9.99
C LEU A 131 -8.11 -0.47 9.74
N MET A 132 -8.24 -1.62 10.42
CA MET A 132 -9.42 -2.47 10.32
C MET A 132 -10.66 -1.90 11.02
N GLU A 133 -10.54 -0.99 11.99
CA GLU A 133 -11.71 -0.35 12.63
C GLU A 133 -12.58 0.43 11.63
N GLY A 134 -12.02 0.80 10.47
CA GLY A 134 -12.76 1.46 9.40
C GLY A 134 -13.69 0.55 8.59
N ARG A 135 -13.66 -0.78 8.80
CA ARG A 135 -14.51 -1.73 8.06
C ARG A 135 -15.96 -1.66 8.55
N HIS A 136 -16.92 -1.70 7.62
CA HIS A 136 -18.35 -1.71 7.92
C HIS A 136 -19.00 -3.02 7.46
N THR A 137 -19.02 -4.06 8.29
CA THR A 137 -19.59 -5.38 7.92
C THR A 137 -21.09 -5.29 7.66
N SER A 138 -21.54 -5.74 6.48
CA SER A 138 -22.98 -5.85 6.12
C SER A 138 -23.72 -6.95 6.90
N TRP A 139 -23.00 -7.82 7.61
CA TRP A 139 -23.55 -8.96 8.36
C TRP A 139 -24.03 -8.62 9.77
N ILE A 140 -23.48 -7.55 10.35
CA ILE A 140 -23.79 -7.08 11.71
C ILE A 140 -24.64 -5.82 11.68
N GLN A 141 -24.55 -5.04 10.59
CA GLN A 141 -25.40 -3.88 10.36
C GLN A 141 -26.00 -3.95 8.96
N PRO A 142 -27.34 -3.87 8.84
CA PRO A 142 -28.01 -3.90 7.54
C PRO A 142 -27.64 -2.65 6.72
N VAL A 143 -27.45 -2.83 5.42
CA VAL A 143 -27.42 -1.68 4.52
C VAL A 143 -28.82 -1.04 4.42
N SER A 144 -28.89 0.20 3.92
CA SER A 144 -30.15 0.93 3.81
C SER A 144 -31.22 0.11 3.06
N GLY A 145 -32.36 -0.15 3.70
CA GLY A 145 -33.48 -0.92 3.15
C GLY A 145 -33.35 -2.45 3.25
N GLU A 146 -32.17 -2.97 3.63
CA GLU A 146 -31.94 -4.42 3.71
C GLU A 146 -32.74 -5.06 4.85
N ARG A 147 -32.83 -4.39 6.00
CA ARG A 147 -33.58 -4.88 7.16
C ARG A 147 -35.07 -5.02 6.86
N GLU A 148 -35.67 -4.04 6.18
CA GLU A 148 -37.07 -4.10 5.76
C GLU A 148 -37.30 -5.22 4.75
N PHE A 149 -36.45 -5.33 3.71
CA PHE A 149 -36.53 -6.41 2.73
C PHE A 149 -36.41 -7.79 3.38
N ASN A 150 -35.47 -7.99 4.30
CA ASN A 150 -35.27 -9.27 4.99
C ASN A 150 -36.47 -9.64 5.86
N GLN A 151 -37.07 -8.66 6.56
CA GLN A 151 -38.29 -8.87 7.35
C GLN A 151 -39.48 -9.26 6.48
N GLU A 152 -39.70 -8.57 5.37
CA GLU A 152 -40.80 -8.85 4.43
C GLU A 152 -40.71 -10.24 3.80
N ASN A 153 -39.47 -10.73 3.58
CA ASN A 153 -39.21 -12.02 2.95
C ASN A 153 -38.94 -13.17 3.94
N GLY A 154 -39.07 -12.92 5.25
CA GLY A 154 -38.81 -13.94 6.29
C GLY A 154 -37.35 -14.43 6.33
N ILE A 155 -36.41 -13.63 5.82
CA ILE A 155 -34.98 -13.93 5.81
C ILE A 155 -34.41 -13.56 7.18
N ARG A 156 -33.70 -14.50 7.81
CA ARG A 156 -33.06 -14.28 9.12
C ARG A 156 -31.57 -14.06 8.96
N PHE A 157 -31.11 -12.92 9.44
CA PHE A 157 -29.71 -12.53 9.48
C PHE A 157 -29.22 -12.39 10.93
N PRO A 158 -27.91 -12.47 11.19
CA PRO A 158 -27.34 -12.48 12.54
C PRO A 158 -27.27 -11.11 13.24
N TYR A 159 -27.91 -10.05 12.70
CA TYR A 159 -28.03 -8.72 13.31
C TYR A 159 -29.36 -8.44 14.01
#